data_AF-A0AAW1HX27-F1
#
_entry.id   AF-A0AAW1HX27-F1
#
_cell.length_a   1.000
_cell.length_b   1.000
_cell.length_c   1.000
_cell.angle_alpha   90.00
_cell.angle_beta   90.00
_cell.angle_gamma   90.00
#
_symmetry.space_group_name_H-M   'P 1'
#
loop_
_entity.id
_entity.type
_entity.pdbx_description
1 polymer ?
#
loop_
_entity_poly.entity_id
_entity_poly.type
_entity_poly.pdbx_seq_one_letter_code
_entity_poly.pdbx_strand_id
1 'polypeptide(L)'
;MWTKGLNESDRNSYIRCTEIIKDANNSSIAKENGRKATTPYWWNKDISDKQEECTHSRRLTCMTKNQNISMEEKQRTMNLYKEQKKELRKLIRISKLKHWKELCREMDEDIWGSGYRIAVRRLNNNKPYNMSVSTKKDVIRVVFPEGKSRKTTQSTHLEWMGYPLKQ
;
A
#
# COMPACT_ATOMS: atom_id res chain seq x y z
N MET A 1 35.29 -21.59 11.31
CA MET A 1 36.55 -22.35 11.36
C MET A 1 36.34 -23.69 10.65
N TRP A 2 36.38 -23.75 9.32
CA TRP A 2 36.18 -25.01 8.55
C TRP A 2 37.27 -25.24 7.49
N THR A 3 38.29 -24.37 7.42
CA THR A 3 39.34 -24.39 6.38
C THR A 3 40.74 -24.69 6.93
N LYS A 4 40.88 -24.93 8.24
CA LYS A 4 42.16 -25.29 8.85
C LYS A 4 42.50 -26.73 8.44
N GLY A 5 43.51 -26.89 7.59
CA GLY A 5 44.01 -28.20 7.12
C GLY A 5 43.74 -28.53 5.65
N LEU A 6 43.00 -27.70 4.90
CA LEU A 6 42.77 -27.91 3.46
C LEU A 6 43.96 -27.44 2.63
N ASN A 7 44.18 -28.09 1.48
CA ASN A 7 45.12 -27.63 0.47
C ASN A 7 44.61 -26.30 -0.13
N GLU A 8 45.51 -25.44 -0.61
CA GLU A 8 45.15 -24.12 -1.15
C GLU A 8 44.17 -24.19 -2.32
N SER A 9 44.32 -25.19 -3.18
CA SER A 9 43.42 -25.49 -4.28
C SER A 9 42.01 -25.85 -3.80
N ASP A 10 41.90 -26.65 -2.73
CA ASP A 10 40.60 -27.04 -2.16
C ASP A 10 39.89 -25.85 -1.51
N ARG A 11 40.64 -24.93 -0.87
CA ARG A 11 40.11 -23.66 -0.37
C ARG A 11 39.57 -22.79 -1.50
N ASN A 12 40.32 -22.64 -2.57
CA ASN A 12 39.92 -21.84 -3.73
C ASN A 12 38.70 -22.44 -4.44
N SER A 13 38.63 -23.77 -4.53
CA SER A 13 37.46 -24.50 -5.03
C SER A 13 36.22 -24.22 -4.17
N TYR A 14 36.34 -24.33 -2.85
CA TYR A 14 35.24 -24.02 -1.92
C TYR A 14 34.76 -22.57 -2.05
N ILE A 15 35.69 -21.60 -2.05
CA ILE A 15 35.35 -20.18 -2.22
C ILE A 15 34.58 -19.97 -3.52
N ARG A 16 35.12 -20.48 -4.63
CA ARG A 16 34.49 -20.37 -5.97
C ARG A 16 33.10 -20.99 -6.01
N CYS A 17 32.90 -22.17 -5.43
CA CYS A 17 31.58 -22.79 -5.33
C CYS A 17 30.60 -21.93 -4.52
N THR A 18 31.02 -21.37 -3.39
CA THR A 18 30.16 -20.49 -2.58
C THR A 18 29.85 -19.17 -3.26
N GLU A 19 30.77 -18.63 -4.05
CA GLU A 19 30.57 -17.42 -4.86
C GLU A 19 29.57 -17.66 -5.98
N ILE A 20 29.70 -18.76 -6.73
CA ILE A 20 28.76 -19.16 -7.77
C ILE A 20 27.35 -19.33 -7.20
N ILE A 21 27.22 -19.99 -6.03
CA ILE A 21 25.91 -20.16 -5.37
C ILE A 21 25.33 -18.80 -4.96
N LYS A 22 26.15 -17.89 -4.42
CA LYS A 22 25.71 -16.53 -4.07
C LYS A 22 25.29 -15.73 -5.31
N ASP A 23 26.04 -15.82 -6.39
CA ASP A 23 25.79 -15.10 -7.63
C ASP A 23 24.53 -15.60 -8.35
N ALA A 24 24.37 -16.93 -8.45
CA ALA A 24 23.15 -17.55 -8.95
C ALA A 24 21.93 -17.17 -8.11
N ASN A 25 22.05 -17.17 -6.77
CA ASN A 25 20.97 -16.74 -5.88
C ASN A 25 20.62 -15.26 -6.08
N ASN A 26 21.63 -14.38 -6.09
CA ASN A 26 21.45 -12.95 -6.31
C ASN A 26 20.82 -12.63 -7.68
N SER A 27 21.14 -13.42 -8.70
CA SER A 27 20.58 -13.31 -10.04
C SER A 27 19.16 -13.88 -10.14
N SER A 28 18.86 -14.95 -9.38
CA SER A 28 17.53 -15.58 -9.35
C SER A 28 16.50 -14.79 -8.54
N ILE A 29 16.95 -14.06 -7.51
CA ILE A 29 16.12 -13.12 -6.78
C ILE A 29 15.97 -11.88 -7.66
N ALA A 30 14.95 -11.89 -8.53
CA ALA A 30 14.53 -10.70 -9.24
C ALA A 30 14.25 -9.59 -8.22
N LYS A 31 15.18 -8.64 -8.09
CA LYS A 31 14.91 -7.37 -7.40
C LYS A 31 13.97 -6.62 -8.32
N GLU A 32 12.67 -6.64 -8.02
CA GLU A 32 11.70 -5.71 -8.61
C GLU A 32 12.09 -4.29 -8.18
N ASN A 33 13.11 -3.73 -8.82
CA ASN A 33 13.46 -2.35 -8.71
C ASN A 33 12.32 -1.57 -9.35
N GLY A 34 11.53 -0.84 -8.55
CA GLY A 34 10.81 0.30 -9.11
C GLY A 34 9.35 0.53 -8.71
N ARG A 35 8.79 -0.17 -7.72
CA ARG A 35 7.64 0.40 -7.00
C ARG A 35 8.12 0.95 -5.68
N LYS A 36 8.40 2.26 -5.63
CA LYS A 36 8.51 2.98 -4.35
C LYS A 36 7.22 2.65 -3.60
N ALA A 37 7.33 1.82 -2.56
CA ALA A 37 6.21 1.51 -1.71
C ALA A 37 5.71 2.85 -1.16
N THR A 38 4.59 3.35 -1.70
CA THR A 38 4.01 4.59 -1.20
C THR A 38 3.60 4.31 0.22
N THR A 39 4.20 5.05 1.16
CA THR A 39 3.80 4.99 2.55
C THR A 39 2.31 5.27 2.62
N PRO A 40 1.53 4.43 3.34
CA PRO A 40 0.11 4.68 3.51
C PRO A 40 -0.12 6.06 4.13
N TYR A 41 -1.27 6.67 3.86
CA TYR A 41 -1.62 7.99 4.40
C TYR A 41 -1.65 8.05 5.93
N TRP A 42 -1.77 6.90 6.61
CA TRP A 42 -1.74 6.77 8.07
C TRP A 42 -0.34 6.45 8.63
N TRP A 43 0.70 6.47 7.79
CA TRP A 43 2.08 6.22 8.22
C TRP A 43 2.67 7.44 8.91
N ASN A 44 3.34 7.24 10.04
CA ASN A 44 3.99 8.31 10.80
C ASN A 44 5.42 7.90 11.20
N LYS A 45 6.21 8.87 11.67
CA LYS A 45 7.59 8.64 12.12
C LYS A 45 7.65 7.66 13.29
N ASP A 46 6.78 7.82 14.28
CA ASP A 46 6.74 6.96 15.48
C ASP A 46 6.54 5.47 15.13
N ILE A 47 5.69 5.15 14.15
CA ILE A 47 5.49 3.78 13.64
C ILE A 47 6.75 3.29 12.93
N SER A 48 7.42 4.15 12.16
CA SER A 48 8.68 3.82 11.48
C SER A 48 9.75 3.44 12.51
N ASP A 49 9.99 4.33 13.48
CA ASP A 49 10.99 4.13 14.53
C ASP A 49 10.66 2.85 15.33
N LYS A 50 9.39 2.65 15.69
CA LYS A 50 8.96 1.43 16.40
C LYS A 50 9.05 0.16 15.55
N GLN A 51 8.86 0.27 14.24
CA GLN A 51 9.02 -0.86 13.32
C GLN A 51 10.49 -1.27 13.22
N GLU A 52 11.42 -0.32 13.23
CA GLU A 52 12.85 -0.59 13.27
C GLU A 52 13.24 -1.30 14.55
N GLU A 53 12.80 -0.81 15.72
CA GLU A 53 13.01 -1.47 17.01
C GLU A 53 12.47 -2.91 17.01
N CYS A 54 11.21 -3.09 16.58
CA CYS A 54 10.58 -4.40 16.51
C CYS A 54 11.30 -5.35 15.54
N THR A 55 11.79 -4.83 14.41
CA THR A 55 12.56 -5.59 13.43
C THR A 55 13.91 -6.00 14.00
N HIS A 56 14.57 -5.10 14.72
CA HIS A 56 15.82 -5.37 15.42
C HIS A 56 15.62 -6.49 16.46
N SER A 57 14.62 -6.38 17.34
CA SER A 57 14.31 -7.43 18.32
C SER A 57 13.95 -8.76 17.66
N ARG A 58 13.23 -8.75 16.52
CA ARG A 58 12.93 -9.97 15.74
C ARG A 58 14.21 -10.63 15.23
N ARG A 59 15.14 -9.84 14.66
CA ARG A 59 16.42 -10.34 14.16
C ARG A 59 17.25 -10.94 15.29
N LEU A 60 17.37 -10.23 16.42
CA LEU A 60 18.06 -10.72 17.61
C LEU A 60 17.48 -12.07 18.05
N THR A 61 16.16 -12.15 18.17
CA THR A 61 15.42 -13.37 18.51
C THR A 61 15.69 -14.53 17.54
N CYS A 62 15.78 -14.27 16.24
CA CYS A 62 16.11 -15.29 15.24
C CYS A 62 17.57 -15.75 15.36
N MET A 63 18.50 -14.85 15.66
CA MET A 63 19.92 -15.16 15.81
C MET A 63 20.17 -15.99 17.08
N THR A 64 19.55 -15.63 18.20
CA THR A 64 19.75 -16.30 19.49
C THR A 64 19.20 -17.73 19.54
N LYS A 65 18.23 -18.09 18.68
CA LYS A 65 17.67 -19.45 18.60
C LYS A 65 18.74 -20.53 18.44
N ASN A 66 19.67 -20.31 17.50
CA ASN A 66 20.70 -21.28 17.11
C ASN A 66 22.02 -21.09 17.88
N GLN A 67 22.10 -20.11 18.79
CA GLN A 67 23.27 -19.89 19.63
C GLN A 67 23.24 -20.78 20.88
N ASN A 68 24.43 -21.14 21.35
CA ASN A 68 24.64 -21.84 22.62
C ASN A 68 24.63 -20.84 23.78
N ILE A 69 23.48 -20.18 23.99
CA ILE A 69 23.24 -19.25 25.09
C ILE A 69 22.18 -19.81 26.05
N SER A 70 22.13 -19.27 27.26
CA SER A 70 21.15 -19.66 28.28
C SER A 70 19.70 -19.55 27.78
N MET A 71 18.85 -20.46 28.25
CA MET A 71 17.41 -20.43 27.97
C MET A 71 16.75 -19.15 28.49
N GLU A 72 17.26 -18.59 29.58
CA GLU A 72 16.79 -17.31 30.14
C GLU A 72 17.03 -16.14 29.18
N GLU A 73 18.18 -16.15 28.51
CA GLU A 73 18.58 -15.11 27.57
C GLU A 73 17.78 -15.21 26.25
N LYS A 74 17.52 -16.44 25.80
CA LYS A 74 16.55 -16.70 24.72
C LYS A 74 15.16 -16.17 25.11
N GLN A 75 14.70 -16.44 26.33
CA GLN A 75 13.39 -15.98 26.80
C GLN A 75 13.31 -14.45 26.90
N ARG A 76 14.38 -13.79 27.36
CA ARG A 76 14.49 -12.32 27.43
C ARG A 76 14.32 -11.68 26.05
N THR A 77 15.05 -12.17 25.05
CA THR A 77 14.94 -11.64 23.68
C THR A 77 13.55 -11.86 23.07
N MET A 78 12.93 -13.01 23.32
CA MET A 78 11.55 -13.31 22.92
C MET A 78 10.54 -12.38 23.59
N ASN A 79 10.68 -12.13 24.89
CA ASN A 79 9.79 -11.24 25.64
C ASN A 79 9.89 -9.79 25.14
N LEU A 80 11.12 -9.30 24.91
CA LEU A 80 11.36 -7.98 24.33
C LEU A 80 10.70 -7.85 22.95
N TYR A 81 10.84 -8.85 22.07
CA TYR A 81 10.18 -8.84 20.77
C TYR A 81 8.64 -8.81 20.90
N LYS A 82 8.06 -9.58 21.84
CA LYS A 82 6.61 -9.59 22.07
C LYS A 82 6.10 -8.22 22.52
N GLU A 83 6.81 -7.57 23.44
CA GLU A 83 6.49 -6.24 23.94
C GLU A 83 6.58 -5.19 22.83
N GLN A 84 7.69 -5.16 22.10
CA GLN A 84 7.92 -4.26 20.97
C GLN A 84 6.84 -4.41 19.88
N LYS A 85 6.45 -5.65 19.59
CA LYS A 85 5.35 -5.96 18.65
C LYS A 85 4.00 -5.49 19.15
N LYS A 86 3.73 -5.59 20.45
CA LYS A 86 2.48 -5.11 21.07
C LYS A 86 2.37 -3.59 20.94
N GLU A 87 3.43 -2.86 21.27
CA GLU A 87 3.46 -1.41 21.14
C GLU A 87 3.36 -0.95 19.68
N LEU A 88 4.07 -1.61 18.74
CA LEU A 88 3.92 -1.32 17.31
C LEU A 88 2.46 -1.46 16.84
N ARG A 89 1.77 -2.53 17.24
CA ARG A 89 0.35 -2.74 16.89
C ARG A 89 -0.54 -1.67 17.48
N LYS A 90 -0.27 -1.24 18.72
CA LYS A 90 -1.00 -0.15 19.38
C LYS A 90 -0.82 1.17 18.63
N LEU A 91 0.40 1.54 18.28
CA LEU A 91 0.69 2.76 17.50
C LEU A 91 0.00 2.72 16.13
N ILE A 92 0.06 1.59 15.42
CA ILE A 92 -0.65 1.43 14.13
C ILE A 92 -2.16 1.60 14.31
N ARG A 93 -2.75 1.03 15.36
CA ARG A 93 -4.20 1.16 15.63
C ARG A 93 -4.57 2.61 15.90
N ILE A 94 -3.81 3.31 16.74
CA ILE A 94 -4.05 4.72 17.09
C ILE A 94 -3.92 5.59 15.84
N SER A 95 -2.85 5.42 15.06
CA SER A 95 -2.64 6.21 13.85
C SER A 95 -3.75 5.99 12.83
N LYS A 96 -4.13 4.73 12.56
CA LYS A 96 -5.26 4.43 11.66
C LYS A 96 -6.55 5.08 12.12
N LEU A 97 -6.86 5.01 13.41
CA LEU A 97 -8.07 5.62 13.96
C LEU A 97 -8.05 7.14 13.83
N LYS A 98 -6.92 7.79 14.12
CA LYS A 98 -6.74 9.24 14.00
C LYS A 98 -6.99 9.68 12.55
N HIS A 99 -6.27 9.08 11.61
CA HIS A 99 -6.38 9.45 10.19
C HIS A 99 -7.74 9.06 9.61
N TRP A 100 -8.39 8.01 10.11
CA TRP A 100 -9.75 7.68 9.71
C TRP A 100 -10.75 8.77 10.13
N LYS A 101 -10.66 9.25 11.38
CA LYS A 101 -11.52 10.35 11.85
C LYS A 101 -11.30 11.64 11.08
N GLU A 102 -10.05 11.97 10.80
CA GLU A 102 -9.69 13.13 9.98
C GLU A 102 -10.24 13.01 8.56
N LEU A 103 -10.11 11.82 7.94
CA LEU A 103 -10.66 11.54 6.62
C LEU A 103 -12.18 11.66 6.58
N CYS A 104 -12.90 11.18 7.60
CA CYS A 104 -14.35 11.36 7.70
C CYS A 104 -14.73 12.85 7.76
N ARG A 105 -14.04 13.64 8.59
CA ARG A 105 -14.29 15.09 8.69
C ARG A 105 -14.03 15.81 7.36
N GLU A 106 -12.92 15.50 6.70
CA GLU A 106 -12.60 16.07 5.37
C GLU A 106 -13.66 15.69 4.32
N MET A 107 -14.22 14.48 4.40
CA MET A 107 -15.27 14.02 3.48
C MET A 107 -16.60 14.76 3.69
N ASP A 108 -16.93 15.12 4.94
CA ASP A 108 -18.13 15.92 5.25
C ASP A 108 -18.02 17.35 4.70
N GLU A 109 -16.79 17.89 4.59
CA GLU A 109 -16.51 19.22 4.03
C GLU A 109 -16.37 19.21 2.50
N ASP A 110 -15.65 18.22 1.95
CA ASP A 110 -15.42 18.05 0.52
C ASP A 110 -15.56 16.58 0.08
N ILE A 111 -16.71 16.28 -0.52
CA ILE A 111 -17.05 14.96 -1.06
C ILE A 111 -16.11 14.49 -2.18
N TRP A 112 -15.39 15.40 -2.86
CA TRP A 112 -14.44 15.09 -3.93
C TRP A 112 -12.97 15.12 -3.49
N GLY A 113 -12.73 15.32 -2.19
CA GLY A 113 -11.41 15.50 -1.61
C GLY A 113 -10.58 14.23 -1.47
N SER A 114 -9.83 14.13 -0.37
CA SER A 114 -8.91 13.02 -0.09
C SER A 114 -9.60 11.66 -0.05
N GLY A 115 -10.80 11.58 0.55
CA GLY A 115 -11.61 10.36 0.65
C GLY A 115 -11.95 9.78 -0.71
N TYR A 116 -12.46 10.61 -1.62
CA TYR A 116 -12.77 10.23 -3.00
C TYR A 116 -11.52 9.76 -3.74
N ARG A 117 -10.40 10.49 -3.67
CA ARG A 117 -9.15 10.08 -4.32
C ARG A 117 -8.64 8.73 -3.83
N ILE A 118 -8.74 8.45 -2.53
CA ILE A 118 -8.34 7.16 -1.94
C ILE A 118 -9.22 6.04 -2.49
N ALA A 119 -10.54 6.24 -2.51
CA ALA A 119 -11.50 5.27 -3.04
C ALA A 119 -11.26 4.98 -4.53
N VAL A 120 -11.16 6.02 -5.35
CA VAL A 120 -10.92 5.91 -6.80
C VAL A 120 -9.57 5.27 -7.10
N ARG A 121 -8.50 5.64 -6.40
CA ARG A 121 -7.18 5.02 -6.59
C ARG A 121 -7.22 3.52 -6.31
N ARG A 122 -8.05 3.08 -5.35
CA ARG A 122 -8.24 1.66 -5.06
C ARG A 122 -9.04 0.95 -6.15
N LEU A 123 -10.07 1.60 -6.70
CA LEU A 123 -10.88 1.07 -7.81
C LEU A 123 -10.07 1.00 -9.13
N ASN A 124 -9.29 2.03 -9.43
CA ASN A 124 -8.47 2.15 -10.65
C ASN A 124 -7.26 1.21 -10.69
N ASN A 125 -6.89 0.59 -9.57
CA ASN A 125 -5.88 -0.47 -9.56
C ASN A 125 -6.39 -1.77 -10.19
N ASN A 126 -7.71 -1.89 -10.44
CA ASN A 126 -8.23 -2.88 -11.37
C ASN A 126 -8.05 -2.34 -12.79
N LYS A 127 -7.38 -3.10 -13.66
CA LYS A 127 -7.28 -2.76 -15.09
C LYS A 127 -8.67 -2.39 -15.60
N PRO A 128 -8.84 -1.30 -16.37
CA PRO A 128 -10.14 -0.99 -16.94
C PRO A 128 -10.60 -2.21 -17.72
N TYR A 129 -11.83 -2.65 -17.44
CA TYR A 129 -12.43 -3.76 -18.16
C TYR A 129 -12.35 -3.42 -19.65
N ASN A 130 -11.60 -4.20 -20.43
CA ASN A 130 -11.44 -4.00 -21.87
C ASN A 130 -12.74 -4.42 -22.56
N MET A 131 -13.75 -3.57 -22.44
CA MET A 131 -15.00 -3.68 -23.18
C MET A 131 -14.83 -2.99 -24.53
N SER A 132 -15.26 -3.68 -25.58
CA SER A 132 -15.33 -3.11 -26.92
C SER A 132 -16.21 -1.86 -26.95
N VAL A 133 -15.95 -0.97 -27.92
CA VAL A 133 -16.71 0.27 -28.07
C VAL A 133 -18.20 0.02 -28.30
N SER A 134 -18.57 -1.08 -28.98
CA SER A 134 -19.98 -1.46 -29.19
C SER A 134 -20.65 -1.83 -27.88
N THR A 135 -20.02 -2.69 -27.06
CA THR A 135 -20.58 -3.09 -25.75
C THR A 135 -20.80 -1.89 -24.84
N LYS A 136 -19.92 -0.87 -24.87
CA LYS A 136 -20.11 0.37 -24.11
C LYS A 136 -21.34 1.15 -24.59
N LYS A 137 -21.56 1.24 -25.90
CA LYS A 137 -22.74 1.93 -26.48
C LYS A 137 -24.04 1.25 -26.07
N ASP A 138 -24.06 -0.08 -26.05
CA ASP A 138 -25.24 -0.85 -25.64
C ASP A 138 -25.55 -0.62 -24.15
N VAL A 139 -24.53 -0.64 -23.29
CA VAL A 139 -24.69 -0.31 -21.86
C VAL A 139 -25.20 1.12 -21.68
N ILE A 140 -24.65 2.10 -22.41
CA ILE A 140 -25.10 3.51 -22.32
C ILE A 140 -26.57 3.63 -22.69
N ARG A 141 -27.03 2.96 -23.75
CA ARG A 141 -28.45 2.98 -24.17
C ARG A 141 -29.41 2.42 -23.11
N VAL A 142 -28.95 1.44 -22.33
CA VAL A 142 -29.76 0.82 -21.26
C VAL A 142 -29.76 1.69 -20.00
N VAL A 143 -28.59 2.17 -19.58
CA VAL A 143 -28.43 2.92 -18.31
C VAL A 143 -28.92 4.37 -18.46
N PHE A 144 -28.74 4.96 -19.64
CA PHE A 144 -29.20 6.29 -19.98
C PHE A 144 -30.06 6.20 -21.25
N PRO A 145 -31.35 5.83 -21.12
CA PRO A 145 -32.27 5.86 -22.25
C PRO A 145 -32.20 7.23 -22.90
N GLU A 146 -32.21 7.28 -24.22
CA GLU A 146 -32.31 8.54 -24.97
C GLU A 146 -33.65 9.18 -24.60
N GLY A 147 -33.61 10.01 -23.55
CA GLY A 147 -34.73 10.82 -23.15
C GLY A 147 -35.09 11.69 -24.34
N LYS A 148 -36.38 11.73 -24.70
CA LYS A 148 -36.91 12.62 -25.75
C LYS A 148 -36.20 13.95 -25.59
N SER A 149 -35.47 14.39 -26.62
CA SER A 149 -34.76 15.67 -26.59
C SER A 149 -35.71 16.67 -25.96
N ARG A 150 -35.33 17.33 -24.86
CA ARG A 150 -36.21 18.36 -24.30
C ARG A 150 -36.52 19.26 -25.47
N LYS A 151 -37.78 19.30 -25.92
CA LYS A 151 -38.21 20.30 -26.87
C LYS A 151 -37.77 21.59 -26.21
N THR A 152 -36.91 22.37 -26.88
CA THR A 152 -36.46 23.65 -26.36
C THR A 152 -37.74 24.42 -26.10
N THR A 153 -38.20 24.44 -24.85
CA THR A 153 -39.35 25.25 -24.46
C THR A 153 -38.82 26.64 -24.68
N GLN A 154 -39.23 27.28 -25.77
CA GLN A 154 -38.98 28.70 -25.97
C GLN A 154 -39.39 29.36 -24.65
N SER A 155 -38.43 30.04 -24.04
CA SER A 155 -38.53 30.59 -22.71
C SER A 155 -39.76 31.49 -22.62
N THR A 156 -40.88 30.96 -22.11
CA THR A 156 -42.04 31.74 -21.69
C THR A 156 -41.79 32.45 -20.36
N HIS A 157 -40.51 32.58 -19.94
CA HIS A 157 -40.13 33.38 -18.79
C HIS A 157 -40.47 34.87 -19.00
N LEU A 158 -40.56 35.34 -20.25
CA LEU A 158 -40.94 36.73 -20.54
C LEU A 158 -42.46 36.99 -20.42
N GLU A 159 -43.32 35.96 -20.45
CA GLU A 159 -44.77 36.13 -20.25
C GLU A 159 -45.16 36.29 -18.77
N TRP A 160 -44.43 35.64 -17.85
CA TRP A 160 -44.73 35.72 -16.41
C TRP A 160 -44.25 37.01 -15.72
N MET A 161 -43.44 37.82 -16.41
CA MET A 161 -42.91 39.07 -15.86
C MET A 161 -43.60 40.35 -16.38
N GLY A 162 -44.68 40.24 -17.18
CA GLY A 162 -45.54 41.37 -17.52
C GLY A 162 -44.87 42.50 -18.32
N TYR A 163 -43.77 42.24 -19.02
CA TYR A 163 -43.13 43.26 -19.85
C TYR A 163 -43.81 43.37 -21.21
N PRO A 164 -44.31 44.57 -21.60
CA PRO A 164 -44.95 44.76 -22.89
C PRO A 164 -43.91 44.64 -24.01
N LEU A 165 -44.23 43.81 -25.01
CA LEU A 165 -43.52 43.76 -26.29
C LEU A 165 -43.66 45.14 -26.94
N LYS A 166 -42.55 45.90 -27.02
CA LYS A 166 -42.51 47.13 -27.81
C LYS A 166 -42.74 46.77 -29.28
N GLN A 167 -43.73 47.43 -29.87
CA GLN A 167 -44.07 47.36 -31.30
C GLN A 167 -42.94 47.93 -32.16
#